data_AF-A0A9P9DHH9-F1
#
_entry.id   AF-A0A9P9DHH9-F1
#
_cell.length_a   1.000
_cell.length_b   1.000
_cell.length_c   1.000
_cell.angle_alpha   90.00
_cell.angle_beta   90.00
_cell.angle_gamma   90.00
#
_symmetry.space_group_name_H-M   'P 1'
#
loop_
_entity.id
_entity.type
_entity.pdbx_description
1 polymer ?
#
loop_
_entity_poly.entity_id
_entity_poly.type
_entity_poly.pdbx_seq_one_letter_code
_entity_poly.pdbx_strand_id
1 'polypeptide(L)'
;GWQGIPALAKLHALAIYIRCSALHNDQWYDAVGKQLGIDNITRWSSWHRVITIALKKKPQIIQFTAEYDSDLKGNTCSSRDWEMLKRTLEFLQPF
;
A
#
# COMPACT_ATOMS: atom_id res chain seq x y z
N GLY A 1 10.92 -10.82 -8.69
CA GLY A 1 9.60 -10.71 -8.04
C GLY A 1 9.45 -9.34 -7.40
N TRP A 2 8.27 -8.99 -6.88
CA TRP A 2 7.97 -7.67 -6.29
C TRP A 2 8.88 -7.30 -5.09
N GLN A 3 9.49 -8.29 -4.42
CA GLN A 3 10.40 -8.11 -3.29
C GLN A 3 11.66 -7.27 -3.61
N GLY A 4 12.00 -7.11 -4.89
CA GLY A 4 13.11 -6.24 -5.32
C GLY A 4 12.74 -4.76 -5.43
N ILE A 5 11.48 -4.38 -5.25
CA ILE A 5 11.00 -2.99 -5.37
C ILE A 5 10.69 -2.46 -3.97
N PRO A 6 11.51 -1.54 -3.41
CA PRO A 6 11.34 -1.04 -2.05
C PRO A 6 9.95 -0.46 -1.77
N ALA A 7 9.37 0.25 -2.74
CA ALA A 7 8.04 0.83 -2.60
C ALA A 7 6.93 -0.24 -2.49
N LEU A 8 7.06 -1.37 -3.20
CA LEU A 8 6.13 -2.49 -3.07
C LEU A 8 6.35 -3.22 -1.74
N ALA A 9 7.60 -3.38 -1.29
CA ALA A 9 7.88 -3.96 0.02
C ALA A 9 7.21 -3.19 1.16
N LYS A 10 7.22 -1.85 1.09
CA LYS A 10 6.53 -0.97 2.06
C LYS A 10 5.01 -1.11 2.01
N LEU A 11 4.41 -1.09 0.82
CA LEU A 11 2.97 -1.35 0.66
C LEU A 11 2.57 -2.75 1.16
N HIS A 12 3.44 -3.74 0.98
CA HIS A 12 3.22 -5.08 1.50
C HIS A 12 3.29 -5.12 3.03
N ALA A 13 4.23 -4.41 3.66
CA ALA A 13 4.31 -4.29 5.10
C ALA A 13 3.03 -3.63 5.68
N LEU A 14 2.53 -2.57 5.03
CA LEU A 14 1.25 -1.95 5.37
C LEU A 14 0.08 -2.93 5.24
N ALA A 15 0.05 -3.69 4.13
CA ALA A 15 -0.96 -4.72 3.90
C ALA A 15 -0.94 -5.81 4.99
N ILE A 16 0.25 -6.24 5.42
CA ILE A 16 0.42 -7.18 6.55
C ILE A 16 -0.11 -6.56 7.84
N TYR A 17 0.28 -5.32 8.16
CA TYR A 17 -0.15 -4.62 9.36
C TYR A 17 -1.68 -4.57 9.49
N ILE A 18 -2.36 -4.19 8.41
CA ILE A 18 -3.84 -4.14 8.31
C ILE A 18 -4.47 -5.52 8.53
N ARG A 19 -3.80 -6.60 8.10
CA ARG A 19 -4.30 -7.97 8.22
C ARG A 19 -3.97 -8.65 9.55
N CYS A 20 -2.98 -8.15 10.29
CA CYS A 20 -2.54 -8.75 11.54
C CYS A 20 -3.60 -8.64 12.65
N SER A 21 -4.53 -7.68 12.56
CA SER A 21 -5.57 -7.48 13.57
C SER A 21 -6.86 -6.97 12.93
N ALA A 22 -8.00 -7.45 13.42
CA ALA A 22 -9.31 -6.91 13.04
C ALA A 22 -9.41 -5.40 13.36
N LEU A 23 -8.82 -4.98 14.48
CA LEU A 23 -8.75 -3.57 14.86
C LEU A 23 -8.01 -2.72 13.81
N HIS A 24 -6.88 -3.19 13.29
CA HIS A 24 -6.15 -2.47 12.24
C HIS A 24 -6.92 -2.45 10.92
N ASN A 25 -7.74 -3.48 10.65
CA ASN A 25 -8.61 -3.52 9.49
C ASN A 25 -9.72 -2.46 9.59
N ASP A 26 -10.35 -2.35 10.76
CA ASP A 26 -11.41 -1.38 11.03
C ASP A 26 -10.85 0.05 10.99
N GLN A 27 -9.73 0.31 11.67
CA GLN A 27 -9.03 1.61 11.64
C GLN A 27 -8.65 2.02 10.21
N TRP A 28 -8.16 1.08 9.41
CA TRP A 28 -7.88 1.31 8.00
C TRP A 28 -9.15 1.63 7.20
N TYR A 29 -10.22 0.89 7.44
CA TYR A 29 -11.49 1.09 6.75
C TYR A 29 -12.08 2.47 7.10
N ASP A 30 -12.01 2.89 8.36
CA ASP A 30 -12.46 4.21 8.79
C ASP A 30 -11.62 5.35 8.18
N ALA A 31 -10.29 5.18 8.10
CA ALA A 31 -9.41 6.21 7.56
C ALA A 31 -9.44 6.31 6.02
N VAL A 32 -9.46 5.15 5.33
CA VAL A 32 -9.27 5.08 3.88
C VAL A 32 -10.59 4.83 3.13
N GLY A 33 -11.59 4.28 3.80
CA GLY A 33 -12.92 3.97 3.25
C GLY A 33 -12.91 2.86 2.20
N LYS A 34 -11.82 2.08 2.10
CA LYS A 34 -11.67 1.02 1.09
C LYS A 34 -10.62 -0.01 1.49
N GLN A 35 -10.93 -1.28 1.29
CA GLN A 35 -9.95 -2.36 1.44
C GLN A 35 -8.83 -2.23 0.39
N LEU A 36 -7.58 -2.42 0.83
CA LEU A 36 -6.40 -2.36 -0.04
C LEU A 36 -6.40 -3.47 -1.12
N GLY A 37 -7.14 -4.57 -0.90
CA GLY A 37 -7.30 -5.69 -1.84
C GLY A 37 -6.07 -6.60 -1.88
N ILE A 38 -5.94 -7.47 -0.87
CA ILE A 38 -4.72 -8.24 -0.55
C ILE A 38 -4.92 -9.73 -0.88
N ASP A 39 -5.69 -10.05 -1.92
CA ASP A 39 -6.10 -11.43 -2.17
C ASP A 39 -4.99 -12.28 -2.81
N ASN A 40 -4.00 -11.67 -3.50
CA ASN A 40 -2.88 -12.42 -4.06
C ASN A 40 -1.62 -11.58 -4.36
N ILE A 41 -0.89 -11.23 -3.30
CA ILE A 41 0.22 -10.25 -3.26
C ILE A 41 1.45 -10.64 -4.12
N THR A 42 1.50 -11.83 -4.70
CA THR A 42 2.61 -12.27 -5.56
C THR A 42 2.38 -12.03 -7.05
N ARG A 43 1.14 -11.72 -7.47
CA ARG A 43 0.77 -11.52 -8.88
C ARG A 43 0.71 -10.04 -9.24
N TRP A 44 1.28 -9.70 -10.40
CA TRP A 44 1.29 -8.33 -10.93
C TRP A 44 -0.11 -7.72 -11.11
N SER A 45 -1.12 -8.52 -11.44
CA SER A 45 -2.52 -8.08 -11.52
C SER A 45 -3.08 -7.62 -10.16
N SER A 46 -2.70 -8.28 -9.08
CA SER A 46 -3.05 -7.84 -7.72
C SER A 46 -2.31 -6.56 -7.38
N TRP A 47 -1.01 -6.48 -7.70
CA TRP A 47 -0.21 -5.26 -7.49
C TRP A 47 -0.78 -4.06 -8.27
N HIS A 48 -1.20 -4.24 -9.52
CA HIS A 48 -1.84 -3.17 -10.29
C HIS A 48 -3.06 -2.60 -9.55
N ARG A 49 -3.94 -3.45 -9.01
CA ARG A 49 -5.11 -3.02 -8.23
C ARG A 49 -4.70 -2.33 -6.91
N VAL A 50 -3.75 -2.91 -6.17
CA VAL A 50 -3.24 -2.36 -4.90
C VAL A 50 -2.64 -0.98 -5.12
N ILE A 51 -1.75 -0.83 -6.11
CA ILE A 51 -1.08 0.43 -6.44
C ILE A 51 -2.12 1.47 -6.90
N THR A 52 -3.11 1.07 -7.71
CA THR A 52 -4.19 1.96 -8.14
C THR A 52 -4.97 2.51 -6.94
N ILE A 53 -5.33 1.66 -5.98
CA ILE A 53 -6.03 2.09 -4.76
C ILE A 53 -5.12 2.98 -3.92
N ALA A 54 -3.86 2.59 -3.73
CA ALA A 54 -2.90 3.34 -2.96
C ALA A 54 -2.67 4.75 -3.51
N LEU A 55 -2.56 4.90 -4.83
CA LEU A 55 -2.43 6.22 -5.47
C LEU A 55 -3.70 7.06 -5.36
N LYS A 56 -4.89 6.45 -5.54
CA LYS A 56 -6.18 7.15 -5.38
C LYS A 56 -6.43 7.63 -3.95
N LYS A 57 -5.88 6.91 -2.97
CA LYS A 57 -6.04 7.18 -1.54
C LYS A 57 -4.76 7.69 -0.89
N LYS A 58 -3.81 8.17 -1.69
CA LYS A 58 -2.51 8.68 -1.21
C LYS A 58 -2.62 9.63 -0.02
N PRO A 59 -3.50 10.67 -0.01
CA PRO A 59 -3.57 11.56 1.15
C PRO A 59 -4.05 10.86 2.42
N GLN A 60 -5.05 9.98 2.32
CA GLN A 60 -5.54 9.20 3.46
C GLN A 60 -4.47 8.23 3.98
N ILE A 61 -3.72 7.58 3.08
CA ILE A 61 -2.65 6.66 3.46
C ILE A 61 -1.51 7.40 4.14
N ILE A 62 -1.10 8.55 3.61
CA ILE A 62 -0.05 9.38 4.25
C ILE A 62 -0.48 9.78 5.66
N GLN A 63 -1.71 10.26 5.82
CA GLN A 63 -2.25 10.63 7.12
C GLN A 63 -2.28 9.44 8.08
N PHE A 64 -2.86 8.31 7.66
CA PHE A 64 -2.89 7.09 8.44
C PHE A 64 -1.49 6.63 8.85
N THR A 65 -0.54 6.59 7.92
CA THR A 65 0.83 6.18 8.25
C THR A 65 1.54 7.15 9.18
N ALA A 66 1.20 8.45 9.15
CA ALA A 66 1.76 9.42 10.08
C ALA A 66 1.19 9.26 11.50
N GLU A 67 -0.09 8.89 11.62
CA GLU A 67 -0.75 8.61 12.90
C GLU A 67 -0.23 7.31 13.55
N TYR A 68 0.15 6.31 12.74
CA TYR A 68 0.60 4.99 13.20
C TYR A 68 2.09 4.70 12.89
N ASP A 69 2.92 5.73 12.69
CA ASP A 69 4.32 5.56 12.25
C ASP A 69 5.15 4.70 13.22
N SER A 70 4.86 4.81 14.52
CA SER A 70 5.49 3.99 15.58
C SER A 70 5.24 2.50 15.42
N ASP A 71 4.05 2.11 14.96
CA ASP A 71 3.67 0.71 14.73
C ASP A 71 4.15 0.20 13.36
N LEU A 72 4.23 1.10 12.38
CA LEU A 72 4.68 0.80 11.03
C LEU A 72 6.21 0.73 10.90
N LYS A 73 6.97 1.01 11.97
CA LYS A 73 8.44 0.90 12.05
C LYS A 73 9.17 1.59 10.90
N GLY A 74 8.69 2.76 10.46
CA GLY A 74 9.30 3.49 9.35
C GLY A 74 9.05 2.89 7.96
N ASN A 75 8.08 1.98 7.80
CA ASN A 75 7.63 1.50 6.49
C ASN A 75 6.77 2.52 5.72
N THR A 76 6.74 3.76 6.17
CA THR A 76 6.03 4.86 5.51
C THR A 76 6.61 5.12 4.12
N CYS A 77 5.72 5.27 3.14
CA CYS A 77 6.10 5.57 1.75
C CYS A 77 6.55 7.02 1.65
N SER A 78 7.82 7.22 1.27
CA SER A 78 8.37 8.54 0.96
C SER A 78 7.84 9.07 -0.36
N SER A 79 8.04 10.36 -0.65
CA SER A 79 7.69 10.95 -1.96
C SER A 79 8.29 10.17 -3.13
N ARG A 80 9.51 9.64 -2.97
CA ARG A 80 10.19 8.81 -3.98
C ARG A 80 9.51 7.46 -4.17
N ASP A 81 9.03 6.85 -3.08
CA ASP A 81 8.29 5.58 -3.15
C ASP A 81 6.98 5.78 -3.92
N TRP A 82 6.25 6.87 -3.66
CA TRP A 82 5.02 7.20 -4.38
C TRP A 82 5.25 7.40 -5.89
N GLU A 83 6.32 8.08 -6.28
CA GLU A 83 6.70 8.22 -7.69
C GLU A 83 7.05 6.87 -8.32
N MET A 84 7.75 6.00 -7.58
CA MET A 84 8.08 4.66 -8.05
C MET A 84 6.84 3.77 -8.21
N LEU A 85 5.86 3.89 -7.31
CA LEU A 85 4.56 3.22 -7.43
C LEU A 85 3.81 3.69 -8.68
N LYS A 86 3.80 5.00 -8.96
CA LYS A 86 3.19 5.54 -10.17
C LYS A 86 3.83 4.98 -11.44
N ARG A 87 5.16 5.00 -11.53
CA ARG A 87 5.90 4.42 -12.66
C ARG A 87 5.67 2.92 -12.80
N THR A 88 5.59 2.20 -11.67
CA THR A 88 5.27 0.78 -11.66
C THR A 88 3.87 0.54 -12.18
N LEU A 89 2.89 1.38 -11.82
CA LEU A 89 1.53 1.29 -12.36
C LEU A 89 1.51 1.57 -13.87
N GLU A 90 2.25 2.56 -14.34
CA GLU A 90 2.39 2.87 -15.77
C GLU A 90 3.03 1.70 -16.54
N PHE A 91 4.03 1.04 -15.96
CA PHE A 91 4.63 -0.17 -16.53
C PHE A 91 3.67 -1.39 -16.53
N LEU A 92 2.75 -1.44 -15.58
CA LEU A 92 1.74 -2.50 -15.44
C LEU A 92 0.42 -2.19 -16.16
N GLN A 93 0.28 -1.01 -16.78
CA GLN A 93 -0.84 -0.74 -17.67
C GLN A 93 -0.89 -1.81 -18.76
N PRO A 94 -2.11 -2.19 -19.19
CA PRO A 94 -2.27 -3.38 -20.01
C PRO A 94 -1.50 -3.21 -21.31
N PHE A 95 -0.65 -4.21 -21.60
CA PHE A 95 -0.31 -4.56 -22.97
C PHE A 95 -1.60 -4.69 -23.80
#